data_AF-A0A7S2AXI2-F1
#
_entry.id   AF-A0A7S2AXI2-F1
#
_cell.length_a   1.000
_cell.length_b   1.000
_cell.length_c   1.000
_cell.angle_alpha   90.00
_cell.angle_beta   90.00
_cell.angle_gamma   90.00
#
_symmetry.space_group_name_H-M   'P 1'
#
loop_
_entity.id
_entity.type
_entity.pdbx_description
1 polymer ?
#
loop_
_entity_poly.entity_id
_entity_poly.type
_entity_poly.pdbx_seq_one_letter_code
_entity_poly.pdbx_strand_id
1 'polypeptide(L)'
;IFTALAFQTESEALKRIELVALDAVDLPSGGWESSALNALERFKVTEATCYDPNDEVVMKRVIEAVDRSQFDSKVQRLAKSIRIKQMMLPRPHTPPVRVPQRTTK
;
A
#
# COMPACT_ATOMS: atom_id res chain seq x y z
N ILE A 1 -9.38 0.34 5.44
CA ILE A 1 -9.63 1.71 4.91
C ILE A 1 -11.12 1.97 4.78
N PHE A 2 -11.87 1.20 3.98
CA PHE A 2 -13.31 1.43 3.81
C PHE A 2 -14.07 1.40 5.14
N THR A 3 -13.84 0.41 6.00
CA THR A 3 -14.49 0.33 7.31
C THR A 3 -13.98 1.35 8.32
N ALA A 4 -12.70 1.71 8.29
CA ALA A 4 -12.19 2.84 9.08
C ALA A 4 -12.87 4.17 8.70
N LEU A 5 -13.06 4.43 7.40
CA LEU A 5 -13.72 5.63 6.88
C LEU A 5 -15.25 5.61 7.02
N ALA A 6 -15.88 4.43 7.11
CA ALA A 6 -17.32 4.29 7.24
C ALA A 6 -17.83 4.58 8.67
N PHE A 7 -17.00 4.35 9.69
CA PHE A 7 -17.40 4.46 11.10
C PHE A 7 -16.67 5.56 11.88
N GLN A 8 -15.71 6.24 11.27
CA GLN A 8 -14.92 7.29 11.93
C GLN A 8 -14.92 8.56 11.11
N THR A 9 -14.66 9.69 11.76
CA THR A 9 -14.38 10.92 11.02
C THR A 9 -13.11 10.74 10.17
N GLU A 10 -13.04 11.41 9.03
CA GLU A 10 -11.89 11.32 8.12
C GLU A 10 -10.56 11.58 8.86
N SER A 11 -10.53 12.58 9.75
CA SER A 11 -9.35 12.91 10.57
C SER A 11 -8.92 11.77 11.50
N GLU A 12 -9.86 11.04 12.09
CA GLU A 12 -9.56 9.90 12.97
C GLU A 12 -9.15 8.66 12.19
N ALA A 13 -9.80 8.41 11.05
CA ALA A 13 -9.45 7.31 10.16
C ALA A 13 -8.03 7.51 9.62
N LEU A 14 -7.67 8.72 9.19
CA LEU A 14 -6.33 9.05 8.69
C LEU A 14 -5.23 8.85 9.74
N LYS A 15 -5.51 9.06 11.04
CA LYS A 15 -4.54 8.76 12.12
C LYS A 15 -4.20 7.27 12.24
N ARG A 16 -5.02 6.39 11.67
CA ARG A 16 -4.88 4.93 11.73
C ARG A 16 -4.49 4.30 10.40
N ILE A 17 -4.40 5.10 9.33
CA ILE A 17 -4.07 4.65 7.98
C ILE A 17 -2.66 5.10 7.67
N GLU A 18 -1.76 4.14 7.50
CA GLU A 18 -0.44 4.40 6.91
C GLU A 18 -0.57 4.34 5.39
N LEU A 19 -0.50 5.50 4.74
CA LEU A 19 -0.47 5.58 3.27
C LEU A 19 0.97 5.38 2.80
N VAL A 20 1.23 4.25 2.16
CA VAL A 20 2.53 3.96 1.55
C VAL A 20 2.47 4.28 0.06
N ALA A 21 3.28 5.24 -0.35
CA ALA A 21 3.41 5.65 -1.74
C ALA A 21 4.07 4.50 -2.54
N LEU A 22 3.42 4.07 -3.64
CA LEU A 22 3.96 2.99 -4.49
C LEU A 22 5.15 3.46 -5.33
N ASP A 23 5.32 4.77 -5.47
CA ASP A 23 6.29 5.54 -6.23
C ASP A 23 7.48 6.03 -5.40
N ALA A 24 7.52 5.74 -4.10
CA ALA A 24 8.70 6.01 -3.28
C ALA A 24 9.83 5.05 -3.67
N VAL A 25 10.59 5.47 -4.68
CA VAL A 25 11.95 5.00 -4.92
C VAL A 25 12.72 5.26 -3.64
N ASP A 26 13.05 4.18 -2.93
CA ASP A 26 14.09 4.07 -1.92
C ASP A 26 14.25 5.35 -1.08
N LEU A 27 13.36 5.57 -0.11
CA LEU A 27 13.76 6.38 1.04
C LEU A 27 14.98 5.67 1.67
N PRO A 28 16.09 6.38 1.94
CA PRO A 28 17.40 5.79 2.23
C PRO A 28 17.49 5.02 3.57
N SER A 29 16.35 4.75 4.23
CA SER A 29 16.30 4.18 5.57
C SER A 29 15.67 2.78 5.63
N GLY A 30 15.13 2.26 4.52
CA GLY A 30 14.52 0.91 4.47
C GLY A 30 14.87 0.25 3.15
N GLY A 31 15.66 -0.83 3.20
CA GLY A 31 16.20 -1.49 2.02
C GLY A 31 15.13 -1.91 1.00
N TRP A 32 15.59 -2.13 -0.23
CA TRP A 32 14.82 -2.62 -1.38
C TRP A 32 13.92 -3.83 -1.12
N GLU A 33 14.10 -4.58 -0.02
CA GLU A 33 13.21 -5.64 0.44
C GLU A 33 11.87 -5.13 1.03
N SER A 34 11.81 -3.89 1.50
CA SER A 34 10.67 -3.28 2.22
C SER A 34 9.73 -2.45 1.34
N SER A 35 9.91 -2.43 0.02
CA SER A 35 9.01 -1.69 -0.87
C SER A 35 7.62 -2.33 -0.90
N ALA A 36 6.56 -1.52 -0.74
CA ALA A 36 5.16 -1.98 -0.85
C ALA A 36 4.88 -2.77 -2.14
N LEU A 37 5.62 -2.49 -3.22
CA LEU A 37 5.54 -3.27 -4.46
C LEU A 37 6.00 -4.72 -4.30
N ASN A 38 7.03 -5.00 -3.50
CA ASN A 38 7.45 -6.39 -3.23
C ASN A 38 6.39 -7.13 -2.41
N ALA A 39 5.79 -6.46 -1.44
CA ALA A 39 4.69 -7.04 -0.66
C ALA A 39 3.50 -7.38 -1.57
N LEU A 40 3.16 -6.50 -2.53
CA LEU A 40 2.11 -6.76 -3.51
C LEU A 40 2.49 -7.87 -4.52
N GLU A 41 3.75 -7.99 -4.93
CA GLU A 41 4.23 -9.07 -5.80
C GLU A 41 4.16 -10.46 -5.15
N ARG A 42 4.27 -10.52 -3.82
CA ARG A 42 4.17 -11.75 -3.02
C ARG A 42 2.82 -11.89 -2.32
N PHE A 43 1.88 -11.00 -2.59
CA PHE A 43 0.61 -10.93 -1.87
C PHE A 43 -0.15 -12.25 -1.94
N LYS A 44 -0.67 -12.67 -0.78
CA LYS A 44 -1.56 -13.81 -0.59
C LYS A 44 -2.69 -13.42 0.33
N VAL A 45 -3.94 -13.59 -0.12
CA VAL A 45 -5.11 -13.27 0.71
C VAL A 45 -5.14 -14.04 2.04
N THR A 46 -4.54 -15.22 2.08
CA THR A 46 -4.48 -16.07 3.28
C THR A 46 -3.61 -15.48 4.38
N GLU A 47 -2.62 -14.69 4.01
CA GLU A 47 -1.68 -14.01 4.92
C GLU A 47 -2.16 -12.61 5.27
N ALA A 48 -3.18 -12.10 4.57
CA ALA A 48 -3.78 -10.81 4.84
C ALA A 48 -4.74 -10.88 6.03
N THR A 49 -4.55 -9.95 6.96
CA THR A 49 -5.39 -9.73 8.15
C THR A 49 -6.12 -8.41 8.04
N CYS A 50 -7.40 -8.38 8.42
CA CYS A 50 -8.14 -7.15 8.60
C CYS A 50 -8.24 -6.79 10.09
N TYR A 51 -8.49 -5.51 10.37
CA TYR A 51 -8.64 -5.04 11.75
C TYR A 51 -9.91 -5.57 12.42
N ASP A 52 -10.98 -5.78 11.63
CA ASP A 52 -12.23 -6.37 12.08
C ASP A 52 -12.35 -7.82 11.55
N PRO A 53 -12.42 -8.84 12.44
CA PRO A 53 -12.58 -10.23 12.05
C PRO A 53 -13.87 -10.52 11.28
N ASN A 54 -14.97 -9.80 11.55
CA ASN A 54 -16.23 -9.99 10.83
C ASN A 54 -16.09 -9.50 9.38
N ASP A 55 -15.51 -8.32 9.18
CA ASP A 55 -15.22 -7.82 7.84
C ASP A 55 -14.25 -8.73 7.08
N GLU A 56 -13.26 -9.28 7.79
CA GLU A 56 -12.31 -10.23 7.20
C GLU A 56 -13.01 -11.45 6.63
N VAL A 57 -13.92 -12.06 7.40
CA VAL A 57 -14.68 -13.24 6.98
C VAL A 57 -15.56 -12.92 5.78
N VAL A 58 -16.26 -11.79 5.78
CA VAL A 58 -17.12 -11.38 4.67
C VAL A 58 -16.28 -11.12 3.42
N MET A 59 -15.18 -10.38 3.54
CA MET A 59 -14.28 -10.10 2.43
C MET A 59 -13.67 -11.38 1.85
N LYS A 60 -13.18 -12.29 2.70
CA LYS A 60 -12.62 -13.58 2.27
C LYS A 60 -13.66 -14.42 1.54
N ARG A 61 -14.93 -14.41 1.96
CA ARG A 61 -16.02 -15.10 1.24
C ARG A 61 -16.26 -14.52 -0.15
N VAL A 62 -16.27 -13.20 -0.28
CA VAL A 62 -16.42 -12.53 -1.58
C VAL A 62 -15.26 -12.88 -2.51
N ILE A 63 -14.03 -12.87 -1.99
CA ILE A 63 -12.83 -13.22 -2.76
C ILE A 63 -12.87 -14.69 -3.18
N GLU A 64 -13.29 -15.60 -2.29
CA GLU A 64 -13.42 -17.03 -2.60
C GLU A 64 -14.47 -17.27 -3.70
N ALA A 65 -15.59 -16.54 -3.67
CA ALA A 65 -16.64 -16.64 -4.70
C ALA A 65 -16.16 -16.19 -6.10
N VAL A 66 -15.13 -15.34 -6.18
CA VAL A 66 -14.54 -14.82 -7.42
C VAL A 66 -13.27 -15.60 -7.83
N ASP A 67 -12.92 -16.65 -7.09
CA ASP A 67 -11.65 -17.37 -7.13
C ASP A 67 -10.49 -16.57 -6.51
N ARG A 68 -10.07 -17.03 -5.32
CA ARG A 68 -8.94 -16.49 -4.56
C ARG A 68 -7.64 -16.49 -5.36
N SER A 69 -7.37 -17.54 -6.13
CA SER A 69 -6.12 -17.64 -6.91
C SER A 69 -6.08 -16.59 -8.02
N GLN A 70 -7.25 -16.30 -8.60
CA GLN A 70 -7.42 -15.25 -9.58
C GLN A 70 -7.24 -13.85 -8.95
N PHE A 71 -7.76 -13.65 -7.74
CA PHE A 71 -7.58 -12.41 -6.99
C PHE A 71 -6.10 -12.14 -6.68
N ASP A 72 -5.40 -13.10 -6.05
CA ASP A 72 -3.97 -12.99 -5.76
C ASP A 72 -3.17 -12.69 -7.04
N SER A 73 -3.45 -13.42 -8.12
CA SER A 73 -2.78 -13.24 -9.41
C SER A 73 -3.00 -11.84 -9.99
N LYS A 74 -4.19 -11.26 -9.84
CA LYS A 74 -4.49 -9.88 -10.29
C LYS A 74 -3.69 -8.84 -9.50
N VAL A 75 -3.62 -8.98 -8.17
CA VAL A 75 -2.83 -8.09 -7.30
C VAL A 75 -1.34 -8.15 -7.67
N GLN A 76 -0.80 -9.35 -7.81
CA GLN A 76 0.60 -9.55 -8.17
C GLN A 76 0.94 -9.02 -9.57
N ARG A 77 0.03 -9.22 -10.55
CA ARG A 77 0.18 -8.65 -11.91
C ARG A 77 0.16 -7.14 -11.91
N LEU A 78 -0.70 -6.52 -11.10
CA LEU A 78 -0.74 -5.06 -10.95
C LEU A 78 0.61 -4.54 -10.43
N ALA A 79 1.17 -5.17 -9.39
CA ALA A 79 2.47 -4.79 -8.85
C ALA A 79 3.59 -4.84 -9.90
N LYS A 80 3.67 -5.94 -10.66
CA LYS A 80 4.62 -6.10 -11.77
C LYS A 80 4.45 -5.01 -12.84
N SER A 81 3.19 -4.68 -13.17
CA SER A 81 2.89 -3.66 -14.19
C SER A 81 3.33 -2.26 -13.75
N ILE A 82 3.15 -1.93 -12.46
CA ILE A 82 3.63 -0.66 -11.89
C ILE A 82 5.15 -0.62 -11.89
N ARG A 83 5.83 -1.70 -11.50
CA ARG A 83 7.30 -1.80 -11.53
C ARG A 83 7.85 -1.59 -12.94
N ILE A 84 7.24 -2.21 -13.96
CA ILE A 84 7.61 -2.00 -15.37
C ILE A 84 7.43 -0.52 -15.76
N LYS A 85 6.31 0.09 -15.37
CA LYS A 85 6.02 1.49 -15.66
C LYS A 85 7.04 2.44 -15.01
N GLN A 86 7.46 2.15 -13.78
CA GLN A 86 8.51 2.92 -13.09
C GLN A 86 9.87 2.81 -13.77
N MET A 87 10.21 1.64 -14.34
CA MET A 87 11.45 1.47 -15.11
C MET A 87 11.42 2.23 -16.44
N MET A 88 10.24 2.49 -17.02
CA MET A 88 10.09 3.14 -18.32
C MET A 88 9.91 4.67 -18.25
N LEU A 89 9.61 5.24 -17.09
CA LEU A 89 9.47 6.69 -16.92
C LEU A 89 10.81 7.33 -16.55
N PRO A 90 11.31 8.34 -17.30
CA PRO A 90 12.44 9.15 -16.85
C PRO A 90 12.04 9.84 -15.55
N ARG A 91 12.92 9.73 -14.53
CA ARG A 91 12.62 10.23 -13.18
C ARG A 91 12.35 11.74 -13.26
N PRO A 92 11.21 12.24 -12.78
CA PRO A 92 11.09 13.66 -12.52
C PRO A 92 12.10 14.00 -11.42
N HIS A 93 13.02 14.94 -11.69
CA HIS A 93 13.85 15.54 -10.65
C HIS A 93 12.93 16.27 -9.67
N THR A 94 12.51 15.60 -8.60
CA THR A 94 11.93 16.27 -7.44
C THR A 94 13.09 17.00 -6.74
N PRO A 95 13.09 18.35 -6.71
CA PRO A 95 14.09 19.06 -5.94
C PRO A 95 13.93 18.69 -4.45
N PRO A 96 15.04 18.63 -3.69
CA PRO A 96 14.98 18.27 -2.29
C PRO A 96 14.04 19.20 -1.53
N VAL A 97 13.07 18.61 -0.83
CA VAL A 97 12.17 19.31 0.07
C VAL A 97 13.04 20.00 1.14
N ARG A 98 13.15 21.33 1.06
CA ARG A 98 13.80 22.12 2.12
C ARG A 98 12.93 22.01 3.38
N VAL A 99 13.34 21.17 4.31
CA VAL A 99 12.79 21.15 5.67
C VAL A 99 13.08 22.51 6.31
N PRO A 100 12.08 23.26 6.80
CA PRO A 100 12.32 24.50 7.53
C PRO A 100 13.11 24.18 8.81
N GLN A 101 14.32 24.72 8.93
CA GLN A 101 15.05 24.64 10.19
C GLN A 101 14.28 25.42 11.25
N ARG A 102 13.79 24.69 12.26
CA ARG A 102 13.10 25.23 13.42
C ARG A 102 14.15 25.99 14.25
N THR A 103 14.21 27.32 14.09
CA THR A 103 15.00 28.19 14.95
C THR A 103 14.44 28.13 16.37
N THR A 104 15.13 27.44 17.27
CA THR A 104 14.95 27.58 18.71
C THR A 104 15.50 28.95 19.14
N LYS A 105 14.65 29.80 19.69
CA LYS A 105 15.03 30.88 20.59
C LYS A 105 14.50 30.55 21.98
#